data_AF-A0A536H976-F1
#
_entry.id   AF-A0A536H976-F1
#
_cell.length_a   1.000
_cell.length_b   1.000
_cell.length_c   1.000
_cell.angle_alpha   90.00
_cell.angle_beta   90.00
_cell.angle_gamma   90.00
#
_symmetry.space_group_name_H-M   'P 1'
#
loop_
_entity.id
_entity.type
_entity.pdbx_description
1 polymer ?
#
loop_
_entity_poly.entity_id
_entity_poly.type
_entity_poly.pdbx_seq_one_letter_code
_entity_poly.pdbx_strand_id
1 'polypeptide(L)'
;MANDDIRQSASVSNRLLDKPVKAMQSGPFSQSTAVSKSLVELRRTVQDLDPSAHDLLNPKHLFGLIPLSKRLRDYFGRYQSAQGHLNAIVQALYRGQDELRQDNAAIEQEKVNIWSIKGNLEQYIYMAGKLDATLEAEIDQIGQTDPARAKLLREDVLFYIRQKRQDLLTQLAVNAQGYLALELVRKSNVELIKGVDRATTTTMSALRTAVMVAQALV
;
A
#
# COMPACT_ATOMS: atom_id res chain seq x y z
N MET A 1 -0.95 -19.97 38.04
CA MET A 1 -0.26 -20.70 36.95
C MET A 1 -1.21 -20.98 35.79
N ALA A 2 -2.17 -21.92 35.84
CA ALA A 2 -3.08 -22.14 34.69
C ALA A 2 -4.10 -21.00 34.41
N ASN A 3 -4.54 -20.25 35.43
CA ASN A 3 -5.45 -19.12 35.25
C ASN A 3 -4.75 -17.83 34.76
N ASP A 4 -3.42 -17.77 34.83
CA ASP A 4 -2.64 -16.61 34.39
C ASP A 4 -2.38 -16.66 32.87
N ASP A 5 -2.17 -17.87 32.31
CA ASP A 5 -2.02 -18.09 30.86
C ASP A 5 -3.33 -17.85 30.07
N ILE A 6 -4.49 -18.16 30.68
CA ILE A 6 -5.81 -17.91 30.07
C ILE A 6 -6.12 -16.40 30.02
N ARG A 7 -5.73 -15.64 31.05
CA ARG A 7 -5.86 -14.17 31.06
C ARG A 7 -4.89 -13.50 30.08
N GLN A 8 -3.70 -14.05 29.90
CA GLN A 8 -2.74 -13.58 28.90
C GLN A 8 -3.25 -13.81 27.48
N SER A 9 -3.90 -14.95 27.20
CA SER A 9 -4.53 -15.25 25.91
C SER A 9 -5.72 -14.33 25.57
N ALA A 10 -6.54 -13.97 26.56
CA ALA A 10 -7.65 -13.02 26.35
C ALA A 10 -7.18 -11.58 26.08
N SER A 11 -6.03 -11.17 26.66
CA SER A 11 -5.42 -9.85 26.41
C SER A 11 -4.74 -9.73 25.03
N VAL A 12 -4.37 -10.86 24.41
CA VAL A 12 -3.80 -10.93 23.07
C VAL A 12 -4.88 -10.78 21.99
N SER A 13 -6.07 -11.35 22.20
CA SER A 13 -7.20 -11.23 21.26
C SER A 13 -7.73 -9.80 21.12
N ASN A 14 -7.74 -9.00 22.20
CA ASN A 14 -8.22 -7.61 22.14
C ASN A 14 -7.20 -6.66 21.47
N ARG A 15 -5.91 -6.97 21.59
CA ARG A 15 -4.82 -6.18 20.97
C ARG A 15 -4.60 -6.54 19.49
N LEU A 16 -5.15 -7.65 19.02
CA LEU A 16 -5.16 -8.08 17.61
C LEU A 16 -6.38 -7.57 16.83
N LEU A 17 -7.44 -7.08 17.51
CA LEU A 17 -8.61 -6.48 16.87
C LEU A 17 -8.52 -4.96 16.68
N ASP A 18 -7.73 -4.26 17.51
CA ASP A 18 -7.49 -2.81 17.35
C ASP A 18 -6.26 -2.48 16.47
N LYS A 19 -5.35 -3.44 16.30
CA LYS A 19 -4.17 -3.29 15.43
C LYS A 19 -4.43 -3.36 13.92
N PRO A 20 -5.44 -4.05 13.35
CA PRO A 20 -5.65 -4.08 11.90
C PRO A 20 -6.00 -2.69 11.38
N VAL A 21 -6.80 -1.91 12.13
CA VAL A 21 -7.26 -0.58 11.71
C VAL A 21 -6.14 0.45 11.81
N LYS A 22 -5.35 0.42 12.91
CA LYS A 22 -4.20 1.32 13.07
C LYS A 22 -3.04 0.96 12.15
N ALA A 23 -2.75 -0.32 11.94
CA ALA A 23 -1.76 -0.78 10.94
C ALA A 23 -2.23 -0.54 9.50
N MET A 24 -3.54 -0.43 9.23
CA MET A 24 -4.05 0.11 7.96
C MET A 24 -3.81 1.62 7.82
N GLN A 25 -3.90 2.36 8.94
CA GLN A 25 -3.68 3.81 9.00
C GLN A 25 -2.21 4.22 9.09
N SER A 26 -1.29 3.31 9.42
CA SER A 26 0.15 3.58 9.52
C SER A 26 1.03 2.56 8.80
N GLY A 27 0.45 1.65 8.02
CA GLY A 27 1.16 0.74 7.13
C GLY A 27 1.39 1.38 5.76
N PRO A 28 2.10 0.70 4.84
CA PRO A 28 2.47 1.24 3.52
C PRO A 28 1.27 1.67 2.63
N PHE A 29 0.04 1.34 3.03
CA PHE A 29 -1.19 1.75 2.35
C PHE A 29 -1.81 3.06 2.89
N SER A 30 -1.33 3.61 4.01
CA SER A 30 -1.91 4.81 4.59
C SER A 30 -1.64 6.07 3.77
N GLN A 31 -0.43 6.20 3.23
CA GLN A 31 -0.04 7.34 2.40
C GLN A 31 -0.75 7.34 1.06
N SER A 32 -0.89 6.15 0.46
CA SER A 32 -1.74 5.92 -0.71
C SER A 32 -3.19 6.39 -0.47
N THR A 33 -3.73 6.19 0.74
CA THR A 33 -5.07 6.64 1.11
C THR A 33 -5.16 8.18 1.22
N ALA A 34 -4.16 8.84 1.80
CA ALA A 34 -4.12 10.30 1.92
C ALA A 34 -4.03 10.99 0.55
N VAL A 35 -3.17 10.47 -0.34
CA VAL A 35 -3.06 10.95 -1.73
C VAL A 35 -4.37 10.75 -2.48
N SER A 36 -4.98 9.57 -2.36
CA SER A 36 -6.26 9.26 -3.02
C SER A 36 -7.39 10.20 -2.57
N LYS A 37 -7.46 10.53 -1.27
CA LYS A 37 -8.42 11.50 -0.74
C LYS A 37 -8.20 12.89 -1.34
N SER A 38 -6.95 13.34 -1.39
CA SER A 38 -6.59 14.64 -1.97
C SER A 38 -6.92 14.72 -3.47
N LEU A 39 -6.81 13.60 -4.21
CA LEU A 39 -7.21 13.52 -5.62
C LEU A 39 -8.72 13.66 -5.81
N VAL A 40 -9.51 13.01 -4.94
CA VAL A 40 -10.97 13.14 -4.94
C VAL A 40 -11.39 14.56 -4.57
N GLU A 41 -10.72 15.17 -3.60
CA GLU A 41 -10.96 16.56 -3.20
C GLU A 41 -10.65 17.52 -4.35
N LEU A 42 -9.48 17.40 -4.99
CA LEU A 42 -9.11 18.19 -6.16
C LEU A 42 -10.17 18.11 -7.27
N ARG A 43 -10.64 16.89 -7.58
CA ARG A 43 -11.67 16.67 -8.59
C ARG A 43 -12.96 17.41 -8.23
N ARG A 44 -13.42 17.32 -6.98
CA ARG A 44 -14.64 17.99 -6.51
C ARG A 44 -14.51 19.51 -6.59
N THR A 45 -13.44 20.07 -6.04
CA THR A 45 -13.21 21.52 -6.05
C THR A 45 -13.13 22.07 -7.46
N VAL A 46 -12.51 21.34 -8.40
CA VAL A 46 -12.47 21.78 -9.80
C VAL A 46 -13.83 21.67 -10.48
N GLN A 47 -14.58 20.61 -10.22
CA GLN A 47 -15.94 20.45 -10.75
C GLN A 47 -16.87 21.58 -10.27
N ASP A 48 -16.72 22.01 -9.01
CA ASP A 48 -17.47 23.15 -8.46
C ASP A 48 -17.07 24.50 -9.10
N LEU A 49 -15.90 24.57 -9.73
CA LEU A 49 -15.36 25.75 -10.41
C LEU A 49 -15.52 25.70 -11.94
N ASP A 50 -16.16 24.66 -12.46
CA ASP A 50 -16.42 24.52 -13.89
C ASP A 50 -17.54 25.50 -14.32
N PRO A 51 -17.25 26.46 -15.23
CA PRO A 51 -18.24 27.42 -15.71
C PRO A 51 -19.35 26.78 -16.56
N SER A 52 -19.08 25.64 -17.19
CA SER A 52 -20.06 24.92 -18.01
C SER A 52 -21.10 24.17 -17.17
N ALA A 53 -20.70 23.70 -15.98
CA ALA A 53 -21.60 23.07 -15.01
C ALA A 53 -22.60 24.05 -14.38
N HIS A 54 -22.35 25.36 -14.48
CA HIS A 54 -23.12 26.42 -13.83
C HIS A 54 -24.04 27.20 -14.78
N ASP A 55 -24.35 26.65 -15.96
CA ASP A 55 -25.37 27.18 -16.88
C ASP A 55 -25.10 28.63 -17.36
N LEU A 56 -23.83 29.06 -17.33
CA LEU A 56 -23.39 30.41 -17.72
C LEU A 56 -23.68 30.73 -19.20
N LEU A 57 -23.87 29.70 -20.04
CA LEU A 57 -24.05 29.80 -21.49
C LEU A 57 -25.41 29.29 -22.00
N ASN A 58 -26.40 29.07 -21.12
CA ASN A 58 -27.67 28.44 -21.53
C ASN A 58 -28.60 29.41 -22.30
N PRO A 59 -28.93 29.12 -23.58
CA PRO A 59 -29.71 30.04 -24.41
C PRO A 59 -31.16 30.24 -23.94
N LYS A 60 -31.70 29.31 -23.14
CA LYS A 60 -33.08 29.38 -22.64
C LYS A 60 -33.31 30.45 -21.55
N HIS A 61 -32.24 30.94 -20.92
CA HIS A 61 -32.31 31.96 -19.86
C HIS A 61 -31.83 33.35 -20.29
N LEU A 62 -31.46 33.55 -21.56
CA LEU A 62 -31.11 34.87 -22.11
C LEU A 62 -32.28 35.87 -22.12
N PHE A 63 -33.51 35.41 -21.92
CA PHE A 63 -34.72 36.23 -21.77
C PHE A 63 -35.11 36.50 -20.30
N GLY A 64 -34.35 36.01 -19.32
CA GLY A 64 -34.60 36.21 -17.88
C GLY A 64 -33.75 37.33 -17.28
N LEU A 65 -34.33 38.10 -16.37
CA LEU A 65 -33.87 39.34 -15.69
C LEU A 65 -32.48 39.34 -15.00
N ILE A 66 -31.63 38.31 -15.15
CA ILE A 66 -30.30 38.27 -14.54
C ILE A 66 -29.25 38.63 -15.59
N PRO A 67 -28.60 39.81 -15.50
CA PRO A 67 -27.59 40.20 -16.47
C PRO A 67 -26.37 39.26 -16.40
N LEU A 68 -25.88 38.85 -17.58
CA LEU A 68 -24.69 38.00 -17.76
C LEU A 68 -23.48 38.49 -16.94
N SER A 69 -23.32 39.81 -16.83
CA SER A 69 -22.26 40.47 -16.05
C SER A 69 -22.31 40.21 -14.53
N LYS A 70 -23.49 39.92 -13.96
CA LYS A 70 -23.63 39.55 -12.55
C LYS A 70 -23.21 38.10 -12.31
N ARG A 71 -23.55 37.20 -13.24
CA ARG A 71 -23.18 35.77 -13.16
C ARG A 71 -21.67 35.57 -13.30
N LEU A 72 -21.03 36.32 -14.20
CA LEU A 72 -19.57 36.29 -14.35
C LEU A 72 -18.86 36.81 -13.08
N ARG A 73 -19.34 37.90 -12.47
CA ARG A 73 -18.81 38.39 -11.19
C ARG A 73 -18.94 37.39 -10.05
N ASP A 74 -20.11 36.75 -9.90
CA ASP A 74 -20.32 35.73 -8.87
C ASP A 74 -19.41 34.51 -9.10
N TYR A 75 -19.20 34.10 -10.36
CA TYR A 75 -18.24 33.06 -10.73
C TYR A 75 -16.80 33.43 -10.33
N PHE A 76 -16.33 34.63 -10.68
CA PHE A 76 -14.98 35.08 -10.31
C PHE A 76 -14.80 35.23 -8.81
N GLY A 77 -15.84 35.66 -8.08
CA GLY A 77 -15.81 35.70 -6.62
C GLY A 77 -15.60 34.33 -5.98
N ARG A 78 -16.27 33.28 -6.51
CA ARG A 78 -16.08 31.89 -6.08
C ARG A 78 -14.71 31.34 -6.46
N TYR A 79 -14.23 31.65 -7.66
CA TYR A 79 -12.88 31.25 -8.07
C TYR A 79 -11.81 31.86 -7.17
N GLN A 80 -11.91 33.17 -6.91
CA GLN A 80 -10.96 33.89 -6.07
C GLN A 80 -10.98 33.35 -4.63
N SER A 81 -12.16 33.02 -4.09
CA SER A 81 -12.26 32.42 -2.74
C SER A 81 -11.71 30.99 -2.69
N ALA A 82 -11.88 30.21 -3.76
CA ALA A 82 -11.43 28.81 -3.82
C ALA A 82 -9.93 28.65 -4.19
N GLN A 83 -9.28 29.68 -4.74
CA GLN A 83 -7.89 29.60 -5.20
C GLN A 83 -6.92 29.18 -4.09
N GLY A 84 -7.08 29.72 -2.88
CA GLY A 84 -6.26 29.34 -1.72
C GLY A 84 -6.45 27.87 -1.34
N HIS A 85 -7.68 27.37 -1.38
CA HIS A 85 -8.00 25.98 -1.09
C HIS A 85 -7.46 25.03 -2.18
N LEU A 86 -7.62 25.37 -3.46
CA LEU A 86 -7.03 24.62 -4.57
C LEU A 86 -5.51 24.49 -4.44
N ASN A 87 -4.82 25.60 -4.15
CA ASN A 87 -3.37 25.59 -3.95
C ASN A 87 -2.96 24.69 -2.78
N ALA A 88 -3.74 24.71 -1.68
CA ALA A 88 -3.49 23.83 -0.54
C ALA A 88 -3.64 22.35 -0.91
N ILE A 89 -4.67 21.98 -1.67
CA ILE A 89 -4.88 20.61 -2.16
C ILE A 89 -3.72 20.18 -3.08
N VAL A 90 -3.33 21.02 -4.04
CA VAL A 90 -2.22 20.73 -4.96
C VAL A 90 -0.90 20.55 -4.20
N GLN A 91 -0.62 21.40 -3.21
CA GLN A 91 0.57 21.22 -2.37
C GLN A 91 0.51 19.94 -1.53
N ALA A 92 -0.66 19.55 -1.02
CA ALA A 92 -0.84 18.28 -0.32
C ALA A 92 -0.59 17.08 -1.25
N LEU A 93 -1.05 17.16 -2.51
CA LEU A 93 -0.79 16.14 -3.52
C LEU A 93 0.70 15.99 -3.84
N TYR A 94 1.45 17.10 -3.97
CA TYR A 94 2.90 17.03 -4.17
C TYR A 94 3.64 16.46 -2.97
N ARG A 95 3.29 16.86 -1.74
CA ARG A 95 3.86 16.25 -0.54
C ARG A 95 3.62 14.75 -0.48
N GLY A 96 2.38 14.32 -0.71
CA GLY A 96 2.05 12.89 -0.75
C GLY A 96 2.76 12.16 -1.88
N GLN A 97 3.01 12.81 -3.03
CA GLN A 97 3.83 12.24 -4.09
C GLN A 97 5.27 11.99 -3.65
N ASP A 98 5.88 12.94 -2.93
CA ASP A 98 7.24 12.80 -2.42
C ASP A 98 7.34 11.70 -1.34
N GLU A 99 6.32 11.58 -0.49
CA GLU A 99 6.21 10.46 0.46
C GLU A 99 6.13 9.11 -0.27
N LEU A 100 5.30 8.99 -1.31
CA LEU A 100 5.23 7.77 -2.12
C LEU A 100 6.56 7.42 -2.80
N ARG A 101 7.38 8.41 -3.17
CA ARG A 101 8.74 8.20 -3.70
C ARG A 101 9.69 7.69 -2.62
N GLN A 102 9.63 8.25 -1.42
CA GLN A 102 10.42 7.79 -0.27
C GLN A 102 10.05 6.35 0.12
N ASP A 103 8.75 6.05 0.15
CA ASP A 103 8.24 4.69 0.41
C ASP A 103 8.76 3.70 -0.64
N ASN A 104 8.77 4.08 -1.92
CA ASN A 104 9.34 3.23 -2.98
C ASN A 104 10.84 2.96 -2.76
N ALA A 105 11.61 3.95 -2.32
CA ALA A 105 13.02 3.76 -2.00
C ALA A 105 13.22 2.82 -0.81
N ALA A 106 12.40 2.97 0.24
CA ALA A 106 12.41 2.07 1.39
C ALA A 106 12.02 0.63 0.99
N ILE A 107 11.03 0.46 0.11
CA ILE A 107 10.62 -0.84 -0.43
C ILE A 107 11.79 -1.52 -1.17
N GLU A 108 12.55 -0.79 -1.98
CA GLU A 108 13.72 -1.36 -2.67
C GLU A 108 14.79 -1.84 -1.66
N GLN A 109 15.01 -1.10 -0.57
CA GLN A 109 15.92 -1.54 0.49
C GLN A 109 15.41 -2.80 1.21
N GLU A 110 14.11 -2.88 1.49
CA GLU A 110 13.52 -4.05 2.13
C GLU A 110 13.58 -5.28 1.22
N LYS A 111 13.42 -5.11 -0.09
CA LYS A 111 13.61 -6.20 -1.06
C LYS A 111 15.01 -6.81 -0.98
N VAL A 112 16.05 -6.00 -0.80
CA VAL A 112 17.43 -6.49 -0.61
C VAL A 112 17.53 -7.34 0.66
N ASN A 113 16.92 -6.88 1.76
CA ASN A 113 16.86 -7.65 3.01
C ASN A 113 16.15 -9.00 2.83
N ILE A 114 14.97 -9.00 2.19
CA ILE A 114 14.21 -10.20 1.87
C ILE A 114 15.04 -11.19 1.04
N TRP A 115 15.79 -10.70 0.05
CA TRP A 115 16.69 -11.53 -0.75
C TRP A 115 17.82 -12.15 0.07
N SER A 116 18.40 -11.40 1.02
CA SER A 116 19.40 -11.96 1.93
C SER A 116 18.82 -13.06 2.81
N ILE A 117 17.61 -12.86 3.36
CA ILE A 117 16.91 -13.86 4.18
C ILE A 117 16.59 -15.10 3.34
N LYS A 118 16.12 -14.92 2.10
CA LYS A 118 15.86 -16.01 1.15
C LYS A 118 17.09 -16.89 0.95
N GLY A 119 18.25 -16.29 0.69
CA GLY A 119 19.50 -17.03 0.51
C GLY A 119 19.87 -17.88 1.73
N ASN A 120 19.73 -17.32 2.93
CA ASN A 120 19.98 -18.04 4.19
C ASN A 120 18.99 -19.22 4.37
N LEU A 121 17.71 -19.01 4.09
CA LEU A 121 16.70 -20.06 4.16
C LEU A 121 16.99 -21.19 3.17
N GLU A 122 17.36 -20.87 1.93
CA GLU A 122 17.73 -21.87 0.91
C GLU A 122 18.95 -22.69 1.36
N GLN A 123 19.96 -22.04 1.95
CA GLN A 123 21.12 -22.72 2.51
C GLN A 123 20.74 -23.67 3.65
N TYR A 124 19.90 -23.23 4.60
CA TYR A 124 19.45 -24.08 5.70
C TYR A 124 18.59 -25.25 5.23
N ILE A 125 17.73 -25.05 4.23
CA ILE A 125 16.93 -26.12 3.62
C ILE A 125 17.84 -27.17 2.98
N TYR A 126 18.87 -26.72 2.25
CA TYR A 126 19.87 -27.61 1.66
C TYR A 126 20.62 -28.42 2.73
N MET A 127 21.10 -27.76 3.78
CA MET A 127 21.79 -28.42 4.89
C MET A 127 20.89 -29.42 5.62
N ALA A 128 19.63 -29.05 5.90
CA ALA A 128 18.66 -29.94 6.54
C ALA A 128 18.35 -31.15 5.67
N GLY A 129 18.26 -30.98 4.34
CA GLY A 129 18.08 -32.09 3.40
C GLY A 129 19.27 -33.04 3.33
N LYS A 130 20.50 -32.50 3.40
CA LYS A 130 21.72 -33.35 3.50
C LYS A 130 21.78 -34.10 4.82
N LEU A 131 21.48 -33.42 5.93
CA LEU A 131 21.46 -34.03 7.25
C LEU A 131 20.40 -35.14 7.36
N ASP A 132 19.21 -34.91 6.81
CA ASP A 132 18.13 -35.89 6.71
C ASP A 132 18.60 -37.17 6.00
N ALA A 133 19.16 -37.03 4.79
CA ALA A 133 19.62 -38.16 4.00
C ALA A 133 20.78 -38.94 4.67
N THR A 134 21.74 -38.23 5.28
CA THR A 134 22.85 -38.87 5.99
C THR A 134 22.37 -39.61 7.23
N LEU A 135 21.48 -39.01 8.03
CA LEU A 135 20.95 -39.67 9.23
C LEU A 135 20.09 -40.88 8.89
N GLU A 136 19.27 -40.79 7.84
CA GLU A 136 18.47 -41.93 7.39
C GLU A 136 19.36 -43.12 7.02
N ALA A 137 20.43 -42.90 6.25
CA ALA A 137 21.39 -43.95 5.89
C ALA A 137 22.05 -44.60 7.12
N GLU A 138 22.49 -43.82 8.11
CA GLU A 138 23.14 -44.39 9.30
C GLU A 138 22.16 -45.08 10.23
N ILE A 139 20.94 -44.56 10.34
CA ILE A 139 19.87 -45.22 11.10
C ILE A 139 19.51 -46.57 10.44
N ASP A 140 19.51 -46.65 9.12
CA ASP A 140 19.27 -47.89 8.39
C ASP A 140 20.39 -48.92 8.64
N GLN A 141 21.65 -48.49 8.66
CA GLN A 141 22.77 -49.36 9.04
C GLN A 141 22.67 -49.87 10.48
N ILE A 142 22.37 -48.97 11.43
CA ILE A 142 22.13 -49.35 12.84
C ILE A 142 20.99 -50.36 12.92
N GLY A 143 19.92 -50.16 12.14
CA GLY A 143 18.75 -51.05 12.12
C GLY A 143 19.05 -52.50 11.70
N GLN A 144 20.17 -52.75 11.02
CA GLN A 144 20.62 -54.11 10.71
C GLN A 144 21.13 -54.87 11.95
N THR A 145 21.58 -54.14 12.97
CA THR A 145 22.18 -54.72 14.20
C THR A 145 21.31 -54.48 15.44
N ASP A 146 20.68 -53.31 15.56
CA ASP A 146 19.84 -52.88 16.67
C ASP A 146 18.57 -52.17 16.16
N PRO A 147 17.51 -52.92 15.84
CA PRO A 147 16.25 -52.37 15.35
C PRO A 147 15.56 -51.42 16.34
N ALA A 148 15.68 -51.67 17.64
CA ALA A 148 15.03 -50.87 18.67
C ALA A 148 15.66 -49.47 18.75
N ARG A 149 17.00 -49.40 18.75
CA ARG A 149 17.72 -48.13 18.72
C ARG A 149 17.49 -47.36 17.42
N ALA A 150 17.45 -48.05 16.28
CA ALA A 150 17.13 -47.42 15.00
C ALA A 150 15.73 -46.78 15.02
N LYS A 151 14.74 -47.45 15.60
CA LYS A 151 13.38 -46.89 15.75
C LYS A 151 13.39 -45.59 16.57
N LEU A 152 14.04 -45.59 17.74
CA LEU A 152 14.15 -44.39 18.58
C LEU A 152 14.80 -43.22 17.84
N LEU A 153 15.91 -43.45 17.11
CA LEU A 153 16.56 -42.39 16.34
C LEU A 153 15.69 -41.81 15.22
N ARG A 154 14.82 -42.63 14.59
CA ARG A 154 13.86 -42.12 13.60
C ARG A 154 12.83 -41.19 14.25
N GLU A 155 12.28 -41.61 15.40
CA GLU A 155 11.22 -40.88 16.10
C GLU A 155 11.75 -39.62 16.83
N ASP A 156 12.95 -39.69 17.43
CA ASP A 156 13.49 -38.64 18.29
C ASP A 156 14.44 -37.67 17.60
N VAL A 157 14.97 -38.01 16.41
CA VAL A 157 15.96 -37.18 15.70
C VAL A 157 15.54 -36.89 14.26
N LEU A 158 15.37 -37.94 13.45
CA LEU A 158 15.07 -37.78 12.02
C LEU A 158 13.75 -37.03 11.81
N PHE A 159 12.72 -37.35 12.61
CA PHE A 159 11.43 -36.66 12.58
C PHE A 159 11.57 -35.15 12.78
N TYR A 160 12.31 -34.69 13.81
CA TYR A 160 12.47 -33.26 14.09
C TYR A 160 13.26 -32.53 13.01
N ILE A 161 14.23 -33.20 12.36
CA ILE A 161 14.98 -32.60 11.24
C ILE A 161 14.08 -32.42 10.03
N ARG A 162 13.24 -33.40 9.72
CA ARG A 162 12.23 -33.31 8.65
C ARG A 162 11.21 -32.21 8.95
N GLN A 163 10.73 -32.13 10.19
CA GLN A 163 9.85 -31.05 10.64
C GLN A 163 10.52 -29.69 10.48
N LYS A 164 11.78 -29.55 10.93
CA LYS A 164 12.52 -28.30 10.79
C LYS A 164 12.71 -27.89 9.33
N ARG A 165 12.99 -28.85 8.43
CA ARG A 165 13.08 -28.61 6.99
C ARG A 165 11.74 -28.11 6.42
N GLN A 166 10.62 -28.68 6.86
CA GLN A 166 9.29 -28.25 6.45
C GLN A 166 8.96 -26.83 6.95
N ASP A 167 9.35 -26.49 8.18
CA ASP A 167 9.18 -25.14 8.73
C ASP A 167 10.00 -24.12 7.92
N LEU A 168 11.23 -24.46 7.55
CA LEU A 168 12.09 -23.61 6.72
C LEU A 168 11.50 -23.38 5.32
N LEU A 169 10.98 -24.43 4.68
CA LEU A 169 10.27 -24.32 3.40
C LEU A 169 9.03 -23.42 3.51
N THR A 170 8.31 -23.54 4.62
CA THR A 170 7.15 -22.66 4.91
C THR A 170 7.57 -21.21 5.06
N GLN A 171 8.66 -20.95 5.79
CA GLN A 171 9.23 -19.60 5.91
C GLN A 171 9.71 -19.04 4.56
N LEU A 172 10.30 -19.88 3.71
CA LEU A 172 10.71 -19.49 2.36
C LEU A 172 9.50 -19.07 1.51
N ALA A 173 8.39 -19.80 1.59
CA ALA A 173 7.15 -19.44 0.92
C ALA A 173 6.58 -18.11 1.42
N VAL A 174 6.57 -17.88 2.74
CA VAL A 174 6.12 -16.61 3.34
C VAL A 174 7.04 -15.45 2.92
N ASN A 175 8.36 -15.66 2.89
CA ASN A 175 9.34 -14.68 2.42
C ASN A 175 9.06 -14.28 0.95
N ALA A 176 8.81 -15.26 0.08
CA ALA A 176 8.44 -15.00 -1.32
C ALA A 176 7.12 -14.23 -1.45
N GLN A 177 6.11 -14.54 -0.62
CA GLN A 177 4.86 -13.78 -0.57
C GLN A 177 5.07 -12.33 -0.11
N GLY A 178 5.93 -12.12 0.88
CA GLY A 178 6.34 -10.79 1.33
C GLY A 178 6.95 -9.96 0.19
N TYR A 179 7.85 -10.55 -0.60
CA TYR A 179 8.44 -9.90 -1.77
C TYR A 179 7.39 -9.44 -2.78
N LEU A 180 6.44 -10.33 -3.13
CA LEU A 180 5.39 -10.02 -4.10
C LEU A 180 4.43 -8.93 -3.59
N ALA A 181 4.13 -8.93 -2.29
CA ALA A 181 3.32 -7.89 -1.67
C ALA A 181 4.00 -6.51 -1.76
N LEU A 182 5.31 -6.43 -1.51
CA LEU A 182 6.08 -5.20 -1.68
C LEU A 182 6.06 -4.70 -3.13
N GLU A 183 6.19 -5.60 -4.11
CA GLU A 183 6.09 -5.23 -5.52
C GLU A 183 4.72 -4.66 -5.90
N LEU A 184 3.64 -5.24 -5.36
CA LEU A 184 2.29 -4.74 -5.59
C LEU A 184 2.13 -3.31 -5.03
N VAL A 185 2.62 -3.06 -3.81
CA VAL A 185 2.60 -1.73 -3.19
C VAL A 185 3.39 -0.73 -4.03
N ARG A 186 4.63 -1.07 -4.40
CA ARG A 186 5.50 -0.21 -5.23
C ARG A 186 4.83 0.16 -6.55
N LYS A 187 4.22 -0.82 -7.24
CA LYS A 187 3.49 -0.57 -8.49
C LYS A 187 2.30 0.36 -8.28
N SER A 188 1.55 0.16 -7.20
CA SER A 188 0.43 1.05 -6.83
C SER A 188 0.91 2.49 -6.59
N ASN A 189 2.00 2.66 -5.84
CA ASN A 189 2.60 3.97 -5.57
C ASN A 189 3.02 4.67 -6.87
N VAL A 190 3.63 3.95 -7.81
CA VAL A 190 4.00 4.49 -9.12
C VAL A 190 2.77 4.97 -9.91
N GLU A 191 1.68 4.21 -9.92
CA GLU A 191 0.45 4.62 -10.62
C GLU A 191 -0.24 5.81 -9.93
N LEU A 192 -0.18 5.89 -8.60
CA LEU A 192 -0.66 7.05 -7.85
C LEU A 192 0.16 8.30 -8.14
N ILE A 193 1.49 8.21 -8.15
CA ILE A 193 2.38 9.32 -8.54
C ILE A 193 2.00 9.85 -9.93
N LYS A 194 1.81 8.97 -10.92
CA LYS A 194 1.35 9.34 -12.27
C LYS A 194 -0.06 9.94 -12.26
N GLY A 195 -0.94 9.46 -11.39
CA GLY A 195 -2.29 9.99 -11.18
C GLY A 195 -2.25 11.44 -10.68
N VAL A 196 -1.37 11.72 -9.71
CA VAL A 196 -1.12 13.07 -9.17
C VAL A 196 -0.59 14.00 -10.26
N ASP A 197 0.43 13.60 -11.02
CA ASP A 197 1.01 14.44 -12.08
C ASP A 197 -0.03 14.81 -13.14
N ARG A 198 -0.82 13.83 -13.58
CA ARG A 198 -1.89 14.04 -14.56
C ARG A 198 -3.00 14.94 -14.01
N ALA A 199 -3.48 14.67 -12.79
CA ALA A 199 -4.54 15.46 -12.20
C ALA A 199 -4.10 16.91 -11.95
N THR A 200 -2.94 17.12 -11.33
CA THR A 200 -2.45 18.48 -11.05
C THR A 200 -2.16 19.27 -12.33
N THR A 201 -1.47 18.67 -13.31
CA THR A 201 -1.08 19.39 -14.53
C THR A 201 -2.27 19.65 -15.46
N THR A 202 -3.02 18.59 -15.81
CA THR A 202 -4.11 18.70 -16.79
C THR A 202 -5.28 19.49 -16.24
N THR A 203 -5.69 19.23 -15.00
CA THR A 203 -6.86 19.87 -14.40
C THR A 203 -6.60 21.34 -14.10
N MET A 204 -5.40 21.70 -13.60
CA MET A 204 -5.06 23.12 -13.40
C MET A 204 -4.90 23.89 -14.72
N SER A 205 -4.36 23.25 -15.76
CA SER A 205 -4.26 23.86 -17.08
C SER A 205 -5.64 24.11 -17.69
N ALA A 206 -6.53 23.12 -17.62
CA ALA A 206 -7.92 23.26 -18.07
C ALA A 206 -8.66 24.37 -17.31
N LEU A 207 -8.54 24.40 -15.97
CA LEU A 207 -9.15 25.43 -15.14
C LEU A 207 -8.62 26.82 -15.49
N ARG A 208 -7.31 26.97 -15.68
CA ARG A 208 -6.69 28.24 -16.09
C ARG A 208 -7.22 28.72 -17.45
N THR A 209 -7.32 27.83 -18.43
CA THR A 209 -7.90 28.15 -19.74
C THR A 209 -9.37 28.58 -19.60
N ALA A 210 -10.17 27.85 -18.83
CA ALA A 210 -11.57 28.19 -18.59
C ALA A 210 -11.73 29.59 -17.96
N VAL A 211 -10.88 29.92 -16.99
CA VAL A 211 -10.84 31.24 -16.34
C VAL A 211 -10.45 32.33 -17.34
N MET A 212 -9.42 32.12 -18.18
CA MET A 212 -9.02 33.10 -19.20
C MET A 212 -10.14 33.35 -20.22
N VAL A 213 -10.80 32.29 -20.70
CA VAL A 213 -11.93 32.42 -21.63
C VAL A 213 -13.09 33.16 -20.97
N ALA A 214 -13.42 32.85 -19.71
CA ALA A 214 -14.45 33.56 -18.96
C ALA A 214 -14.11 35.05 -18.76
N GLN A 215 -12.83 35.40 -18.58
CA GLN A 215 -12.39 36.79 -18.45
C GLN A 215 -12.54 37.56 -19.77
N ALA A 216 -12.31 36.91 -20.90
CA ALA A 216 -12.47 37.52 -22.22
C ALA A 216 -13.93 37.82 -22.61
N LEU A 217 -14.90 37.27 -21.87
CA LEU A 217 -16.35 37.48 -22.07
C LEU A 217 -16.94 38.60 -21.18
N VAL A 218 -16.14 39.19 -20.29
CA VAL A 218 -16.50 40.33 -19.41
C VAL A 218 -16.10 41.63 -20.08
#